data_AF-A0A6V7IC47-F1
#
_entry.id   AF-A0A6V7IC47-F1
#
_cell.length_a   1.000
_cell.length_b   1.000
_cell.length_c   1.000
_cell.angle_alpha   90.00
_cell.angle_beta   90.00
_cell.angle_gamma   90.00
#
_symmetry.space_group_name_H-M   'P 1'
#
loop_
_entity.id
_entity.type
_entity.pdbx_description
1 polymer ?
#
loop_
_entity_poly.entity_id
_entity_poly.type
_entity_poly.pdbx_seq_one_letter_code
_entity_poly.pdbx_strand_id
1 'polypeptide(L)'
;GYLGPGGKHKFGEYFNCTGGAAGYIDRVVLGVNHLYQHPTIESVYGSGPFDPEGILGCMTTIFQAFLGVQAGKILRVHRDWKSRVIRWMIFSLIYGAIGATLHFKNIIPVNKNLWSVSFVLLTTSFALALLTACYLIMDVARAWNGGPFRIP
;
A
#
# COMPACT_ATOMS: atom_id res chain seq x y z
N GLY A 1 -18.14 3.52 8.50
CA GLY A 1 -17.76 2.11 8.61
C GLY A 1 -16.40 2.02 9.27
N TYR A 2 -16.20 1.06 10.17
CA TYR A 2 -14.94 0.89 10.90
C TYR A 2 -13.97 0.03 10.09
N LEU A 3 -12.75 0.52 9.87
CA LEU A 3 -11.71 -0.12 9.06
C LEU A 3 -10.55 -0.69 9.89
N GLY A 4 -10.66 -0.63 11.22
CA GLY A 4 -9.66 -1.18 12.14
C GLY A 4 -9.81 -2.68 12.37
N PRO A 5 -8.86 -3.30 13.08
CA PRO A 5 -8.87 -4.74 13.39
C PRO A 5 -10.01 -5.17 14.34
N GLY A 6 -10.57 -4.23 15.10
CA GLY A 6 -11.68 -4.49 16.03
C GLY A 6 -11.23 -5.24 17.28
N GLY A 7 -12.18 -5.85 18.01
CA GLY A 7 -11.87 -6.60 19.22
C GLY A 7 -11.34 -5.70 20.34
N LYS A 8 -10.13 -5.96 20.84
CA LYS A 8 -9.45 -5.17 21.90
C LYS A 8 -8.91 -3.82 21.43
N HIS A 9 -8.96 -3.53 20.13
CA HIS A 9 -8.53 -2.23 19.59
C HIS A 9 -9.41 -1.09 20.13
N LYS A 10 -8.79 0.04 20.51
CA LYS A 10 -9.44 1.15 21.26
C LYS A 10 -10.19 0.67 22.52
N PHE A 11 -9.52 -0.11 23.38
CA PHE A 11 -10.08 -0.59 24.65
C PHE A 11 -11.41 -1.37 24.54
N GLY A 12 -11.72 -1.97 23.38
CA GLY A 12 -12.96 -2.73 23.21
C GLY A 12 -14.17 -1.93 22.73
N GLU A 13 -14.00 -0.65 22.38
CA GLU A 13 -15.08 0.23 21.88
C GLU A 13 -15.82 -0.36 20.66
N TYR A 14 -15.13 -1.17 19.85
CA TYR A 14 -15.66 -1.79 18.63
C TYR A 14 -15.56 -3.33 18.65
N PHE A 15 -16.02 -3.96 19.73
CA PHE A 15 -15.95 -5.42 19.90
C PHE A 15 -16.73 -6.20 18.81
N ASN A 16 -17.91 -5.71 18.40
CA ASN A 16 -18.72 -6.36 17.35
C ASN A 16 -18.22 -6.11 15.91
N CYS A 17 -17.22 -5.25 15.72
CA CYS A 17 -16.65 -4.93 14.42
C CYS A 17 -15.27 -5.60 14.21
N THR A 18 -15.14 -6.84 14.66
CA THR A 18 -13.92 -7.66 14.53
C THR A 18 -13.60 -7.98 13.07
N GLY A 19 -12.42 -7.56 12.61
CA GLY A 19 -11.99 -7.65 11.20
C GLY A 19 -12.38 -6.45 10.33
N GLY A 20 -13.07 -5.46 10.90
CA GLY A 20 -13.46 -4.23 10.19
C GLY A 20 -14.37 -4.47 8.98
N ALA A 21 -14.47 -3.46 8.11
CA ALA A 21 -15.29 -3.54 6.89
C ALA A 21 -14.83 -4.63 5.91
N ALA A 22 -13.53 -4.94 5.87
CA ALA A 22 -12.99 -5.99 5.03
C ALA A 22 -13.45 -7.38 5.51
N GLY A 23 -13.29 -7.67 6.81
CA GLY A 23 -13.80 -8.91 7.39
C GLY A 23 -15.31 -9.07 7.26
N TYR A 24 -16.09 -7.97 7.28
CA TYR A 24 -17.52 -8.03 7.00
C TYR A 24 -17.81 -8.44 5.55
N ILE A 25 -17.16 -7.80 4.57
CA ILE A 25 -17.38 -8.07 3.15
C ILE A 25 -16.91 -9.49 2.77
N ASP A 26 -15.75 -9.92 3.27
CA ASP A 26 -15.23 -11.24 2.96
C ASP A 26 -16.11 -12.35 3.57
N ARG A 27 -16.70 -12.14 4.76
CA ARG A 27 -17.67 -13.09 5.36
C ARG A 27 -18.96 -13.21 4.56
N VAL A 28 -19.43 -12.12 3.98
CA VAL A 28 -20.66 -12.11 3.16
C VAL A 28 -20.44 -12.81 1.83
N VAL A 29 -19.26 -12.64 1.21
CA VAL A 29 -19.02 -13.14 -0.16
C VAL A 29 -18.38 -14.54 -0.17
N LEU A 30 -17.33 -14.76 0.63
CA LEU A 30 -16.56 -16.02 0.64
C LEU A 30 -17.12 -17.04 1.64
N GLY A 31 -17.85 -16.57 2.66
CA GLY A 31 -18.37 -17.41 3.73
C GLY A 31 -17.30 -17.78 4.77
N VAL A 32 -17.76 -18.02 6.01
CA VAL A 32 -16.88 -18.17 7.19
C VAL A 32 -15.91 -19.36 7.08
N ASN A 33 -16.26 -20.40 6.31
CA ASN A 33 -15.45 -21.62 6.16
C ASN A 33 -14.24 -21.45 5.22
N HIS A 34 -14.26 -20.46 4.32
CA HIS A 34 -13.17 -20.18 3.38
C HIS A 34 -12.23 -19.07 3.87
N LEU A 35 -12.56 -18.45 4.99
CA LEU A 35 -11.77 -17.38 5.60
C LEU A 35 -10.62 -17.95 6.43
N TYR A 36 -9.52 -17.20 6.45
CA TYR A 36 -8.38 -17.51 7.29
C TYR A 36 -8.76 -17.37 8.77
N GLN A 37 -8.79 -18.51 9.48
CA GLN A 37 -9.30 -18.58 10.86
C GLN A 37 -8.36 -17.94 11.88
N HIS A 38 -7.05 -17.96 11.60
CA HIS A 38 -6.03 -17.56 12.57
C HIS A 38 -5.13 -16.43 12.06
N PRO A 39 -5.68 -15.23 11.78
CA PRO A 39 -4.87 -14.11 11.34
C PRO A 39 -3.85 -13.72 12.42
N THR A 40 -2.67 -13.27 12.01
CA THR A 40 -1.57 -12.91 12.94
C THR A 40 -1.97 -11.85 13.98
N ILE A 41 -2.99 -11.05 13.67
CA ILE A 41 -3.52 -10.00 14.55
C ILE A 41 -4.55 -10.50 15.58
N GLU A 42 -4.97 -11.78 15.50
CA GLU A 42 -5.86 -12.43 16.46
C GLU A 42 -5.23 -12.45 17.86
N SER A 43 -3.94 -12.82 17.96
CA SER A 43 -3.24 -12.89 19.25
C SER A 43 -3.14 -11.54 19.97
N VAL A 44 -3.10 -10.44 19.22
CA VAL A 44 -2.92 -9.08 19.75
C VAL A 44 -4.26 -8.40 20.01
N TYR A 45 -5.19 -8.44 19.06
CA TYR A 45 -6.45 -7.70 19.13
C TYR A 45 -7.69 -8.57 19.32
N GLY A 46 -7.59 -9.89 19.28
CA GLY A 46 -8.76 -10.78 19.24
C GLY A 46 -9.61 -10.53 18.00
N SER A 47 -8.97 -10.18 16.87
CA SER A 47 -9.66 -10.04 15.60
C SER A 47 -10.19 -11.40 15.15
N GLY A 48 -11.49 -11.50 14.85
CA GLY A 48 -12.07 -12.70 14.26
C GLY A 48 -11.56 -13.00 12.84
N PRO A 49 -12.01 -14.11 12.23
CA PRO A 49 -11.54 -14.55 10.91
C PRO A 49 -11.69 -13.45 9.86
N PHE A 50 -10.58 -13.12 9.19
CA PHE A 50 -10.50 -12.21 8.06
C PHE A 50 -9.36 -12.68 7.15
N ASP A 51 -9.49 -12.50 5.84
CA ASP A 51 -8.47 -12.90 4.88
C ASP A 51 -7.62 -11.68 4.47
N PRO A 52 -6.29 -11.69 4.69
CA PRO A 52 -5.42 -10.63 4.17
C PRO A 52 -5.45 -10.51 2.63
N GLU A 53 -5.81 -11.57 1.92
CA GLU A 53 -5.90 -11.64 0.45
C GLU A 53 -7.36 -11.69 -0.04
N GLY A 54 -8.31 -11.24 0.79
CA GLY A 54 -9.72 -11.14 0.44
C GLY A 54 -9.99 -10.24 -0.78
N ILE A 55 -11.25 -10.13 -1.19
CA ILE A 55 -11.64 -9.47 -2.45
C ILE A 55 -11.18 -8.01 -2.49
N LEU A 56 -11.31 -7.30 -1.37
CA LEU A 56 -10.86 -5.91 -1.27
C LEU A 56 -9.34 -5.78 -1.35
N GLY A 57 -8.59 -6.71 -0.75
CA GLY A 57 -7.13 -6.76 -0.86
C GLY A 57 -6.70 -7.00 -2.30
N CYS A 58 -7.35 -7.93 -3.01
CA CYS A 58 -7.12 -8.17 -4.43
C CYS A 58 -7.39 -6.91 -5.29
N MET A 59 -8.45 -6.17 -5.01
CA MET A 59 -8.74 -4.93 -5.76
C MET A 59 -7.67 -3.84 -5.50
N THR A 60 -7.21 -3.68 -4.26
CA THR A 60 -6.19 -2.67 -3.95
C THR A 60 -4.81 -3.06 -4.45
N THR A 61 -4.46 -4.35 -4.52
CA THR A 61 -3.21 -4.83 -5.14
C THR A 61 -3.22 -4.62 -6.66
N ILE A 62 -4.34 -4.91 -7.34
CA ILE A 62 -4.51 -4.59 -8.77
C ILE A 62 -4.32 -3.09 -9.01
N PHE A 63 -4.94 -2.25 -8.17
CA PHE A 63 -4.77 -0.80 -8.26
C PHE A 63 -3.30 -0.38 -8.07
N GLN A 64 -2.59 -0.98 -7.11
CA GLN A 64 -1.17 -0.71 -6.91
C GLN A 64 -0.31 -1.09 -8.14
N ALA A 65 -0.60 -2.23 -8.77
CA ALA A 65 0.07 -2.64 -9.99
C ALA A 65 -0.16 -1.63 -11.12
N PHE A 66 -1.39 -1.12 -11.28
CA PHE A 66 -1.69 -0.08 -12.28
C PHE A 66 -0.90 1.22 -12.06
N LEU A 67 -0.70 1.64 -10.81
CA LEU A 67 0.16 2.80 -10.50
C LEU A 67 1.62 2.56 -10.92
N GLY A 68 2.12 1.33 -10.78
CA GLY A 68 3.43 0.94 -11.30
C GLY A 68 3.51 1.01 -12.82
N VAL A 69 2.48 0.54 -13.53
CA VAL A 69 2.40 0.65 -15.00
C VAL A 69 2.37 2.10 -15.45
N GLN A 70 1.65 2.98 -14.74
CA GLN A 70 1.66 4.41 -15.01
C GLN A 70 3.08 4.98 -14.92
N ALA A 71 3.85 4.62 -13.89
CA ALA A 71 5.23 5.06 -13.72
C ALA A 71 6.12 4.63 -14.91
N GLY A 72 5.97 3.38 -15.37
CA GLY A 72 6.66 2.86 -16.54
C GLY A 72 6.24 3.53 -17.86
N LYS A 73 4.96 3.90 -18.00
CA LYS A 73 4.49 4.62 -19.18
C LYS A 73 5.08 6.03 -19.26
N ILE A 74 5.25 6.73 -18.13
CA ILE A 74 5.94 8.02 -18.06
C ILE A 74 7.38 7.90 -18.56
N LEU A 75 8.08 6.81 -18.19
CA LEU A 75 9.44 6.53 -18.67
C LEU A 75 9.49 6.40 -20.19
N ARG A 76 8.54 5.68 -20.79
CA ARG A 76 8.51 5.38 -22.23
C ARG A 76 8.09 6.57 -23.09
N VAL A 77 7.14 7.37 -22.63
CA VAL A 77 6.53 8.44 -23.44
C VAL A 77 7.40 9.70 -23.46
N HIS A 78 7.99 10.08 -22.33
CA HIS A 78 8.79 11.32 -22.25
C HIS A 78 10.24 11.01 -22.57
N ARG A 79 10.85 11.76 -23.50
CA ARG A 79 12.29 11.61 -23.84
C ARG A 79 13.20 12.41 -22.90
N ASP A 80 12.76 13.56 -22.41
CA ASP A 80 13.57 14.41 -21.54
C ASP A 80 13.64 13.88 -20.11
N TRP A 81 14.87 13.79 -19.58
CA TRP A 81 15.12 13.28 -18.23
C TRP A 81 14.49 14.16 -17.14
N LYS A 82 14.53 15.50 -17.30
CA LYS A 82 13.93 16.45 -16.35
C LYS A 82 12.42 16.28 -16.27
N SER A 83 11.76 16.12 -17.42
CA SER A 83 10.30 15.95 -17.49
C SER A 83 9.82 14.65 -16.85
N ARG A 84 10.62 13.57 -16.91
CA ARG A 84 10.32 12.30 -16.21
C ARG A 84 10.37 12.49 -14.69
N VAL A 85 11.49 13.03 -14.20
CA VAL A 85 11.77 13.24 -12.77
C VAL A 85 10.74 14.15 -12.13
N ILE A 86 10.42 15.29 -12.76
CA ILE A 86 9.43 16.23 -12.25
C ILE A 86 8.06 15.55 -12.10
N ARG A 87 7.62 14.77 -13.09
CA ARG A 87 6.32 14.08 -13.04
C ARG A 87 6.29 13.01 -11.94
N TRP A 88 7.34 12.18 -11.83
CA TRP A 88 7.41 11.18 -10.76
C TRP A 88 7.43 11.81 -9.38
N MET A 89 8.16 12.92 -9.18
CA MET A 89 8.17 13.65 -7.92
C MET A 89 6.82 14.28 -7.59
N ILE A 90 6.12 14.86 -8.58
CA ILE A 90 4.76 15.39 -8.39
C ILE A 90 3.80 14.27 -7.98
N PHE A 91 3.81 13.13 -8.69
CA PHE A 91 2.94 12.00 -8.33
C PHE A 91 3.31 11.40 -6.97
N SER A 92 4.61 11.27 -6.67
CA SER A 92 5.10 10.83 -5.36
C SER A 92 4.56 11.74 -4.25
N LEU A 93 4.64 13.06 -4.41
CA LEU A 93 4.13 14.02 -3.44
C LEU A 93 2.61 13.94 -3.29
N ILE A 94 1.86 13.84 -4.39
CA ILE A 94 0.40 13.72 -4.37
C ILE A 94 -0.03 12.45 -3.62
N TYR A 95 0.54 11.29 -3.97
CA TYR A 95 0.19 10.03 -3.30
C TYR A 95 0.63 10.03 -1.83
N GLY A 96 1.78 10.62 -1.53
CA GLY A 96 2.27 10.79 -0.16
C GLY A 96 1.34 11.67 0.68
N ALA A 97 0.91 12.82 0.13
CA ALA A 97 0.00 13.75 0.80
C ALA A 97 -1.38 13.13 1.05
N ILE A 98 -1.94 12.42 0.05
CA ILE A 98 -3.23 11.73 0.20
C ILE A 98 -3.09 10.63 1.26
N GLY A 99 -2.09 9.75 1.12
CA GLY A 99 -1.85 8.65 2.07
C GLY A 99 -1.62 9.13 3.50
N ALA A 100 -0.83 10.18 3.69
CA ALA A 100 -0.61 10.80 5.00
C ALA A 100 -1.90 11.42 5.56
N THR A 101 -2.66 12.15 4.75
CA THR A 101 -3.92 12.77 5.18
C THR A 101 -4.92 11.71 5.63
N LEU A 102 -5.05 10.60 4.89
CA LEU A 102 -5.93 9.49 5.26
C LEU A 102 -5.53 8.87 6.62
N HIS A 103 -4.23 8.76 6.88
CA HIS A 103 -3.70 8.27 8.15
C HIS A 103 -3.95 9.26 9.31
N PHE A 104 -3.56 10.52 9.15
CA PHE A 104 -3.67 11.54 10.21
C PHE A 104 -5.13 11.88 10.55
N LYS A 105 -6.05 11.81 9.57
CA LYS A 105 -7.49 11.99 9.80
C LYS A 105 -8.16 10.75 10.41
N ASN A 106 -7.41 9.66 10.66
CA ASN A 106 -7.91 8.39 11.18
C ASN A 106 -9.06 7.78 10.35
N ILE A 107 -9.17 8.12 9.06
CA ILE A 107 -10.23 7.60 8.19
C ILE A 107 -9.88 6.17 7.79
N ILE A 108 -8.65 5.96 7.29
CA ILE A 108 -8.12 4.65 6.92
C ILE A 108 -6.70 4.55 7.46
N PRO A 109 -6.48 3.84 8.59
CA PRO A 109 -5.14 3.66 9.13
C PRO A 109 -4.28 2.84 8.17
N VAL A 110 -2.97 3.04 8.25
CA VAL A 110 -2.01 2.27 7.46
C VAL A 110 -1.97 0.85 8.01
N ASN A 111 -2.61 -0.07 7.29
CA ASN A 111 -2.63 -1.48 7.64
C ASN A 111 -2.02 -2.30 6.51
N LYS A 112 -0.92 -3.01 6.84
CA LYS A 112 -0.21 -3.91 5.94
C LYS A 112 -0.99 -5.20 5.69
N ASN A 113 -1.63 -5.76 6.72
CA ASN A 113 -2.35 -7.03 6.63
C ASN A 113 -3.65 -6.93 5.83
N LEU A 114 -4.19 -5.73 5.62
CA LEU A 114 -5.42 -5.49 4.85
C LEU A 114 -5.15 -4.85 3.48
N TRP A 115 -3.87 -4.74 3.09
CA TRP A 115 -3.45 -4.01 1.89
C TRP A 115 -4.19 -2.67 1.69
N SER A 116 -4.30 -1.91 2.79
CA SER A 116 -5.17 -0.73 2.86
C SER A 116 -4.82 0.34 1.81
N VAL A 117 -5.81 1.13 1.38
CA VAL A 117 -5.59 2.18 0.37
C VAL A 117 -4.53 3.20 0.82
N SER A 118 -4.53 3.58 2.09
CA SER A 118 -3.48 4.47 2.66
C SER A 118 -2.09 3.86 2.57
N PHE A 119 -1.98 2.54 2.83
CA PHE A 119 -0.71 1.81 2.70
C PHE A 119 -0.24 1.73 1.25
N VAL A 120 -1.13 1.43 0.31
CA VAL A 120 -0.84 1.40 -1.13
C VAL A 120 -0.33 2.76 -1.62
N LEU A 121 -1.00 3.85 -1.26
CA LEU A 121 -0.60 5.18 -1.70
C LEU A 121 0.75 5.62 -1.11
N LEU A 122 0.99 5.36 0.17
CA LEU A 122 2.27 5.67 0.81
C LEU A 122 3.41 4.84 0.22
N THR A 123 3.23 3.53 0.08
CA THR A 123 4.27 2.65 -0.48
C THR A 123 4.58 3.00 -1.94
N THR A 124 3.57 3.32 -2.76
CA THR A 124 3.79 3.80 -4.12
C THR A 124 4.52 5.16 -4.14
N SER A 125 4.22 6.07 -3.20
CA SER A 125 4.94 7.35 -3.07
C SER A 125 6.43 7.14 -2.82
N PHE A 126 6.78 6.28 -1.86
CA PHE A 126 8.17 5.92 -1.57
C PHE A 126 8.85 5.20 -2.74
N ALA A 127 8.14 4.29 -3.41
CA ALA A 127 8.65 3.59 -4.58
C ALA A 127 8.98 4.54 -5.74
N LEU A 128 8.14 5.55 -6.00
CA LEU A 128 8.39 6.58 -7.01
C LEU A 128 9.58 7.47 -6.66
N ALA A 129 9.73 7.83 -5.38
CA ALA A 129 10.89 8.60 -4.91
C ALA A 129 12.19 7.78 -5.06
N LEU A 130 12.16 6.50 -4.69
CA LEU A 130 13.29 5.59 -4.86
C LEU A 130 13.62 5.40 -6.34
N LEU A 131 12.62 5.17 -7.19
CA LEU A 131 12.79 5.07 -8.65
C LEU A 131 13.46 6.33 -9.21
N THR A 132 13.02 7.51 -8.76
CA THR A 132 13.59 8.79 -9.16
C THR A 132 15.06 8.90 -8.74
N ALA A 133 15.40 8.52 -7.51
CA ALA A 133 16.78 8.51 -7.01
C ALA A 133 17.66 7.56 -7.82
N CYS A 134 17.22 6.32 -8.04
CA CYS A 134 17.92 5.32 -8.84
C CYS A 134 18.13 5.80 -10.29
N TYR A 135 17.10 6.39 -10.91
CA TYR A 135 17.18 6.94 -12.26
C TYR A 135 18.21 8.07 -12.36
N LEU A 136 18.23 9.00 -11.39
CA LEU A 136 19.22 10.08 -11.38
C LEU A 136 20.65 9.56 -11.19
N ILE A 137 20.85 8.58 -10.32
CA ILE A 137 22.18 7.99 -10.05
C ILE A 137 22.74 7.27 -11.27
N MET A 138 21.91 6.44 -11.93
CA MET A 138 22.35 5.59 -13.04
C MET A 138 22.35 6.33 -14.38
N ASP A 139 21.23 6.97 -14.75
CA ASP A 139 21.06 7.51 -16.11
C ASP A 139 21.60 8.93 -16.27
N VAL A 140 21.52 9.76 -15.22
CA VAL A 140 21.94 11.18 -15.28
C VAL A 140 23.37 11.36 -14.77
N ALA A 141 23.63 10.96 -13.54
CA ALA A 141 24.95 11.10 -12.91
C ALA A 141 25.96 10.07 -13.42
N ARG A 142 25.49 8.94 -13.99
CA ARG A 142 26.32 7.80 -14.42
C ARG A 142 27.31 7.34 -13.35
N ALA A 143 26.97 7.56 -12.09
CA ALA A 143 27.82 7.19 -10.96
C ALA A 143 27.84 5.67 -10.75
N TRP A 144 26.82 4.96 -11.28
CA TRP A 144 26.71 3.52 -11.19
C TRP A 144 26.09 2.94 -12.48
N ASN A 145 26.79 2.00 -13.11
CA ASN A 145 26.33 1.31 -14.33
C ASN A 145 25.44 0.07 -14.02
N GLY A 146 24.88 -0.04 -12.82
CA GLY A 146 23.97 -1.14 -12.44
C GLY A 146 24.61 -2.53 -12.27
N GLY A 147 25.94 -2.64 -12.38
CA GLY A 147 26.67 -3.88 -12.08
C GLY A 147 26.75 -4.15 -10.57
N PRO A 148 26.96 -5.41 -10.15
CA PRO A 148 27.19 -5.73 -8.73
C PRO A 148 28.33 -4.85 -8.21
N PHE A 149 28.19 -4.34 -6.98
CA PHE A 149 29.25 -3.57 -6.32
C PHE A 149 30.54 -4.36 -6.46
N ARG A 150 31.48 -3.86 -7.27
CA ARG A 150 32.81 -4.48 -7.37
C ARG A 150 33.49 -4.20 -6.04
N ILE A 151 33.45 -5.20 -5.18
CA ILE A 151 34.20 -5.24 -3.92
C ILE A 151 35.69 -5.23 -4.32
N PRO A 152 36.54 -4.41 -3.68
CA PRO A 152 37.98 -4.37 -3.97
C PRO A 152 38.68 -5.71 -3.69
#